data_AF-A0AB74UE96-F1
#
_entry.id   AF-A0AB74UE96-F1
#
_cell.length_a   1.000
_cell.length_b   1.000
_cell.length_c   1.000
_cell.angle_alpha   90.00
_cell.angle_beta   90.00
_cell.angle_gamma   90.00
#
_symmetry.space_group_name_H-M   'P 1'
#
loop_
_entity.id
_entity.type
_entity.pdbx_description
1 polymer ?
#
loop_
_entity_poly.entity_id
_entity_poly.type
_entity_poly.pdbx_seq_one_letter_code
_entity_poly.pdbx_strand_id
1 'polypeptide(L)'
;MLTTPRTAAPKVGLMTPPATKAATLLTLALLAGCQSSLGPMSWTSGYREVTLATPDGQGTTTRTLANLCQSEPEQSGLIPLPPGCANDLNLQLMVVDPGDLTHGRAMGPARAAPLAAAASQRLDNRGRANERRVRLENEARQAMGSSATTDGL
;
A
#
# COMPACT_ATOMS: atom_id res chain seq x y z
N MET A 1 -68.17 -38.21 45.94
CA MET A 1 -67.33 -38.36 44.74
C MET A 1 -67.83 -37.41 43.67
N LEU A 2 -67.23 -36.22 43.53
CA LEU A 2 -67.42 -35.31 42.39
C LEU A 2 -66.04 -34.79 41.99
N THR A 3 -65.59 -35.14 40.79
CA THR A 3 -64.32 -34.67 40.21
C THR A 3 -64.63 -33.60 39.16
N THR A 4 -64.17 -32.38 39.38
CA THR A 4 -64.11 -31.33 38.35
C THR A 4 -62.70 -31.25 37.75
N PRO A 5 -62.53 -31.17 36.43
CA PRO A 5 -61.22 -30.93 35.81
C PRO A 5 -60.88 -29.44 35.76
N ARG A 6 -59.61 -29.10 36.06
CA ARG A 6 -59.04 -27.75 35.97
C ARG A 6 -58.34 -27.59 34.62
N THR A 7 -58.82 -26.66 33.81
CA THR A 7 -58.28 -26.25 32.51
C THR A 7 -56.94 -25.54 32.66
N ALA A 8 -55.95 -25.93 31.85
CA ALA A 8 -54.64 -25.26 31.74
C ALA A 8 -54.65 -24.24 30.59
N ALA A 9 -54.11 -23.04 30.83
CA ALA A 9 -53.95 -21.97 29.84
C ALA A 9 -52.73 -22.22 28.92
N PRO A 10 -52.76 -21.79 27.65
CA PRO A 10 -51.61 -21.91 26.75
C PRO A 10 -50.57 -20.81 26.99
N LYS A 11 -49.29 -21.20 26.98
CA LYS A 11 -48.14 -20.29 26.92
C LYS A 11 -47.98 -19.76 25.49
N VAL A 12 -48.09 -18.45 25.31
CA VAL A 12 -47.74 -17.77 24.06
C VAL A 12 -46.22 -17.66 23.97
N GLY A 13 -45.60 -18.48 23.11
CA GLY A 13 -44.19 -18.38 22.77
C GLY A 13 -43.97 -17.26 21.76
N LEU A 14 -43.14 -16.26 22.11
CA LEU A 14 -42.63 -15.26 21.19
C LEU A 14 -41.77 -15.95 20.12
N MET A 15 -42.31 -16.09 18.90
CA MET A 15 -41.57 -16.51 17.71
C MET A 15 -40.82 -15.29 17.14
N THR A 16 -39.51 -15.20 17.38
CA THR A 16 -38.64 -14.32 16.60
C THR A 16 -38.41 -14.95 15.21
N PRO A 17 -38.63 -14.23 14.11
CA PRO A 17 -38.51 -14.79 12.76
C PRO A 17 -37.06 -15.17 12.41
N PRO A 18 -36.84 -16.23 11.62
CA PRO A 18 -35.50 -16.74 11.27
C PRO A 18 -34.68 -15.82 10.36
N ALA A 19 -35.31 -14.83 9.72
CA ALA A 19 -34.69 -13.95 8.73
C ALA A 19 -33.65 -13.00 9.33
N THR A 20 -33.83 -12.55 10.57
CA THR A 20 -32.90 -11.62 11.23
C THR A 20 -31.57 -12.27 11.56
N LYS A 21 -31.57 -13.56 11.95
CA LYS A 21 -30.34 -14.30 12.27
C LYS A 21 -29.47 -14.55 11.03
N ALA A 22 -30.10 -14.84 9.90
CA ALA A 22 -29.40 -15.06 8.63
C ALA A 22 -28.72 -13.78 8.12
N ALA A 23 -29.37 -12.62 8.25
CA ALA A 23 -28.80 -11.33 7.85
C ALA A 23 -27.59 -10.92 8.72
N THR A 24 -27.64 -11.16 10.03
CA THR A 24 -26.49 -10.93 10.92
C THR A 24 -25.32 -11.88 10.63
N LEU A 25 -25.59 -13.15 10.31
CA LEU A 25 -24.53 -14.10 9.95
C LEU A 25 -23.85 -13.74 8.62
N LEU A 26 -24.64 -13.30 7.62
CA LEU A 26 -24.11 -12.87 6.33
C LEU A 26 -23.21 -11.63 6.48
N THR A 27 -23.63 -10.65 7.27
CA THR A 27 -22.83 -9.43 7.52
C THR A 27 -21.54 -9.74 8.29
N LEU A 28 -21.57 -10.59 9.33
CA LEU A 28 -20.35 -11.03 10.00
C LEU A 28 -19.40 -11.79 9.05
N ALA A 29 -19.92 -12.62 8.14
CA ALA A 29 -19.11 -13.32 7.14
C ALA A 29 -18.44 -12.36 6.13
N LEU A 30 -19.14 -11.30 5.73
CA LEU A 30 -18.60 -10.24 4.86
C LEU A 30 -17.48 -9.45 5.54
N LEU A 31 -17.57 -9.18 6.85
CA LEU A 31 -16.52 -8.46 7.59
C LEU A 31 -15.26 -9.31 7.86
N ALA A 32 -15.39 -10.65 7.95
CA ALA A 32 -14.25 -11.54 8.14
C ALA A 32 -13.35 -11.67 6.90
N GLY A 33 -13.84 -11.25 5.71
CA GLY A 33 -13.10 -11.34 4.44
C GLY A 33 -12.12 -10.20 4.16
N CYS A 34 -12.10 -9.11 4.95
CA CYS A 34 -11.21 -7.96 4.73
C CYS A 34 -9.81 -8.12 5.36
N GLN A 35 -9.28 -9.34 5.43
CA GLN A 35 -7.85 -9.53 5.65
C GLN A 35 -7.14 -9.23 4.34
N SER A 36 -6.76 -7.97 4.12
CA SER A 36 -5.76 -7.61 3.09
C SER A 36 -4.40 -8.15 3.52
N SER A 37 -4.24 -9.46 3.41
CA SER A 37 -2.93 -10.11 3.42
C SER A 37 -2.29 -9.77 2.09
N LEU A 38 -1.55 -8.65 2.04
CA LEU A 38 -0.39 -8.64 1.14
C LEU A 38 0.45 -9.82 1.64
N GLY A 39 0.49 -10.91 0.85
CA GLY A 39 1.33 -12.06 1.14
C GLY A 39 2.78 -11.62 1.40
N PRO A 40 3.62 -12.49 2.00
CA PRO A 40 4.98 -12.11 2.39
C PRO A 40 5.69 -11.48 1.18
N MET A 41 5.97 -10.19 1.28
CA MET A 41 6.65 -9.45 0.24
C MET A 41 8.11 -9.93 0.26
N SER A 42 8.47 -10.86 -0.61
CA SER A 42 9.85 -11.28 -0.77
C SER A 42 10.60 -10.16 -1.51
N TRP A 43 11.30 -9.31 -0.76
CA TRP A 43 12.16 -8.28 -1.32
C TRP A 43 13.63 -8.74 -1.22
N THR A 44 14.38 -8.62 -2.30
CA THR A 44 15.83 -8.81 -2.27
C THR A 44 16.47 -7.49 -1.88
N SER A 45 17.26 -7.51 -0.81
CA SER A 45 17.72 -6.27 -0.21
C SER A 45 18.74 -5.50 -1.03
N GLY A 46 19.39 -6.16 -2.01
CA GLY A 46 20.53 -5.59 -2.72
C GLY A 46 21.78 -5.46 -1.86
N TYR A 47 21.70 -5.81 -0.57
CA TYR A 47 22.78 -5.78 0.40
C TYR A 47 22.95 -7.16 1.05
N ARG A 48 24.15 -7.43 1.56
CA ARG A 48 24.45 -8.62 2.37
C ARG A 48 25.34 -8.25 3.54
N GLU A 49 25.25 -9.05 4.59
CA GLU A 49 26.20 -8.97 5.70
C GLU A 49 27.45 -9.78 5.38
N VAL A 50 28.60 -9.18 5.61
CA VAL A 50 29.90 -9.84 5.51
C VAL A 50 30.62 -9.72 6.84
N THR A 51 31.24 -10.82 7.26
CA THR A 51 32.09 -10.85 8.46
C THR A 51 33.53 -10.60 8.02
N LEU A 52 34.09 -9.47 8.45
CA LEU A 52 35.47 -9.07 8.16
C LEU A 52 36.31 -9.25 9.41
N ALA A 53 37.60 -9.56 9.24
CA ALA A 53 38.55 -9.47 10.35
C ALA A 53 38.75 -7.99 10.74
N THR A 54 38.83 -7.72 12.04
CA THR A 54 39.15 -6.38 12.56
C THR A 54 40.58 -6.02 12.16
N PRO A 55 40.90 -4.75 11.83
CA PRO A 55 42.25 -4.32 11.46
C PRO A 55 43.34 -4.73 12.47
N ASP A 56 42.98 -4.79 13.75
CA ASP A 56 43.90 -5.14 14.85
C ASP A 56 44.12 -6.66 14.99
N GLY A 57 43.47 -7.48 14.15
CA GLY A 57 43.57 -8.95 14.15
C GLY A 57 42.91 -9.65 15.35
N GLN A 58 42.37 -8.90 16.32
CA GLN A 58 41.81 -9.44 17.57
C GLN A 58 40.30 -9.70 17.53
N GLY A 59 39.71 -9.87 16.34
CA GLY A 59 38.29 -10.20 16.25
C GLY A 59 37.73 -10.09 14.84
N THR A 60 36.40 -10.17 14.77
CA THR A 60 35.64 -9.98 13.56
C THR A 60 34.58 -8.89 13.74
N THR A 61 34.31 -8.16 12.67
CA THR A 61 33.23 -7.17 12.57
C THR A 61 32.31 -7.54 11.43
N THR A 62 31.00 -7.55 11.69
CA THR A 62 30.00 -7.65 10.63
C THR A 62 29.84 -6.28 9.97
N ARG A 63 29.78 -6.25 8.63
CA ARG A 63 29.48 -5.05 7.84
C ARG A 63 28.48 -5.37 6.74
N THR A 64 27.63 -4.41 6.44
CA THR A 64 26.70 -4.48 5.31
C THR A 64 27.41 -4.01 4.05
N LEU A 65 27.30 -4.75 2.95
CA LEU A 65 27.84 -4.39 1.64
C LEU A 65 26.80 -4.59 0.54
N ALA A 66 26.79 -3.69 -0.44
CA ALA A 66 25.98 -3.87 -1.64
C ALA A 66 26.43 -5.13 -2.40
N ASN A 67 25.47 -5.86 -2.96
CA ASN A 67 25.71 -7.09 -3.71
C ASN A 67 26.54 -6.87 -4.97
N LEU A 68 26.48 -5.67 -5.55
CA LEU A 68 27.27 -5.27 -6.70
C LEU A 68 28.72 -4.90 -6.34
N CYS A 69 28.99 -4.60 -5.07
CA CYS A 69 30.31 -4.22 -4.59
C CYS A 69 31.09 -5.46 -4.15
N GLN A 70 31.42 -6.27 -5.15
CA GLN A 70 32.23 -7.47 -5.02
C GLN A 70 33.40 -7.38 -5.98
N SER A 71 34.57 -7.78 -5.50
CA SER A 71 35.72 -8.09 -6.33
C SER A 71 35.79 -9.59 -6.54
N GLU A 72 36.34 -10.04 -7.67
CA GLU A 72 36.65 -11.45 -7.84
C GLU A 72 37.70 -11.89 -6.81
N PRO A 73 37.51 -13.04 -6.15
CA PRO A 73 38.35 -13.47 -5.02
C PRO A 73 39.81 -13.77 -5.42
N GLU A 74 40.08 -13.98 -6.72
CA GLU A 74 41.41 -14.28 -7.27
C GLU A 74 42.19 -13.02 -7.67
N GLN A 75 41.58 -11.83 -7.63
CA GLN A 75 42.28 -10.60 -8.02
C GLN A 75 43.22 -10.12 -6.91
N SER A 76 44.49 -9.93 -7.25
CA SER A 76 45.53 -9.39 -6.38
C SER A 76 46.07 -8.07 -6.95
N GLY A 77 46.40 -7.11 -6.08
CA GLY A 77 46.84 -5.75 -6.47
C GLY A 77 45.83 -4.66 -6.12
N LEU A 78 45.91 -3.48 -6.77
CA LEU A 78 44.86 -2.46 -6.66
C LEU A 78 43.60 -2.96 -7.35
N ILE A 79 42.61 -3.36 -6.57
CA ILE A 79 41.30 -3.79 -7.08
C ILE A 79 40.42 -2.55 -7.22
N PRO A 80 40.12 -2.09 -8.45
CA PRO A 80 39.17 -1.01 -8.63
C PRO A 80 37.77 -1.52 -8.26
N LEU A 81 37.10 -0.84 -7.34
CA LEU A 81 35.69 -1.15 -7.09
C LEU A 81 34.86 -0.80 -8.34
N PRO A 82 33.78 -1.55 -8.62
CA PRO A 82 32.83 -1.18 -9.65
C PRO A 82 32.34 0.27 -9.50
N PRO A 83 32.06 0.98 -10.60
CA PRO A 83 31.54 2.34 -10.55
C PRO A 83 30.26 2.38 -9.71
N GLY A 84 30.17 3.35 -8.81
CA GLY A 84 29.05 3.50 -7.88
C GLY A 84 29.29 2.95 -6.48
N CYS A 85 30.24 2.05 -6.26
CA CYS A 85 30.47 1.45 -4.94
C CYS A 85 31.00 2.42 -3.88
N ALA A 86 31.82 3.39 -4.26
CA ALA A 86 32.26 4.45 -3.34
C ALA A 86 31.08 5.35 -2.92
N ASN A 87 30.17 5.62 -3.85
CA ASN A 87 28.96 6.37 -3.56
C ASN A 87 28.02 5.56 -2.66
N ASP A 88 27.81 4.27 -2.93
CA ASP A 88 27.00 3.40 -2.06
C ASP A 88 27.56 3.33 -0.64
N LEU A 89 28.89 3.30 -0.47
CA LEU A 89 29.49 3.37 0.86
C LEU A 89 29.13 4.68 1.57
N ASN A 90 29.20 5.82 0.87
CA ASN A 90 28.78 7.10 1.43
C ASN A 90 27.29 7.11 1.78
N LEU A 91 26.44 6.51 0.94
CA LEU A 91 25.02 6.38 1.21
C LEU A 91 24.75 5.53 2.46
N GLN A 92 25.48 4.43 2.65
CA GLN A 92 25.36 3.57 3.84
C GLN A 92 25.71 4.34 5.13
N LEU A 93 26.67 5.27 5.08
CA LEU A 93 27.04 6.11 6.22
C LEU A 93 25.96 7.16 6.57
N MET A 94 25.01 7.42 5.66
CA MET A 94 23.87 8.32 5.89
C MET A 94 22.61 7.60 6.39
N VAL A 95 22.62 6.26 6.43
CA VAL A 95 21.48 5.47 6.90
C VAL A 95 21.37 5.59 8.42
N VAL A 96 20.13 5.73 8.91
CA VAL A 96 19.83 5.85 10.35
C VAL A 96 20.13 4.54 11.09
N ASP A 97 19.66 3.41 10.55
CA ASP A 97 19.92 2.08 11.08
C ASP A 97 20.47 1.16 9.96
N PRO A 98 21.74 0.75 10.01
CA PRO A 98 22.34 -0.13 9.01
C PRO A 98 21.60 -1.47 8.83
N GLY A 99 20.89 -1.95 9.85
CA GLY A 99 20.09 -3.17 9.77
C GLY A 99 18.91 -3.06 8.79
N ASP A 100 18.41 -1.83 8.56
CA ASP A 100 17.35 -1.55 7.59
C ASP A 100 17.76 -1.88 6.15
N LEU A 101 19.06 -1.86 5.86
CA LEU A 101 19.57 -2.17 4.52
C LEU A 101 19.38 -3.64 4.14
N THR A 102 19.34 -4.55 5.12
CA THR A 102 19.21 -5.99 4.90
C THR A 102 17.83 -6.51 5.28
N HIS A 103 17.23 -5.97 6.34
CA HIS A 103 15.95 -6.44 6.89
C HIS A 103 14.76 -5.56 6.50
N GLY A 104 15.03 -4.35 5.99
CA GLY A 104 14.00 -3.33 5.82
C GLY A 104 13.40 -2.89 7.15
N ARG A 105 12.32 -2.11 7.08
CA ARG A 105 11.52 -1.75 8.24
C ARG A 105 10.13 -2.34 8.16
N ALA A 106 9.60 -2.71 9.33
CA ALA A 106 8.19 -3.03 9.44
C ALA A 106 7.37 -1.83 8.96
N MET A 107 6.63 -2.03 7.87
CA MET A 107 5.71 -1.04 7.38
C MET A 107 4.57 -0.90 8.39
N GLY A 108 4.14 0.34 8.64
CA GLY A 108 2.95 0.59 9.45
C GLY A 108 1.69 -0.05 8.84
N PRO A 109 0.56 -0.06 9.57
CA PRO A 109 -0.69 -0.62 9.05
C PRO A 109 -1.02 0.01 7.69
N ALA A 110 -1.39 -0.83 6.72
CA ALA A 110 -1.73 -0.38 5.37
C ALA A 110 -2.86 0.65 5.44
N ARG A 111 -2.56 1.91 5.11
CA ARG A 111 -3.53 3.00 5.21
C ARG A 111 -4.26 3.17 3.88
N ALA A 112 -5.27 2.35 3.65
CA ALA A 112 -6.09 2.41 2.44
C ALA A 112 -6.90 3.72 2.33
N ALA A 113 -7.47 4.21 3.44
CA ALA A 113 -8.31 5.40 3.45
C ALA A 113 -7.61 6.69 2.97
N PRO A 114 -6.44 7.10 3.51
CA PRO A 114 -5.76 8.31 3.01
C PRO A 114 -5.26 8.14 1.57
N LEU A 115 -4.88 6.92 1.16
CA LEU A 115 -4.51 6.65 -0.23
C LEU A 115 -5.72 6.85 -1.16
N ALA A 116 -6.88 6.30 -0.81
CA ALA A 116 -8.10 6.45 -1.57
C ALA A 116 -8.54 7.93 -1.66
N ALA A 117 -8.44 8.68 -0.56
CA ALA A 117 -8.74 10.11 -0.54
C ALA A 117 -7.80 10.95 -1.42
N ALA A 118 -6.50 10.65 -1.39
CA ALA A 118 -5.53 11.30 -2.25
C ALA A 118 -5.79 10.98 -3.74
N ALA A 119 -6.13 9.73 -4.04
CA ALA A 119 -6.48 9.29 -5.38
C ALA A 119 -7.76 9.98 -5.90
N SER A 120 -8.83 10.02 -5.09
CA SER A 120 -10.08 10.70 -5.46
C SER A 120 -9.84 12.18 -5.71
N GLN A 121 -9.12 12.88 -4.83
CA GLN A 121 -8.78 14.29 -5.02
C GLN A 121 -8.00 14.53 -6.32
N ARG A 122 -7.06 13.64 -6.67
CA ARG A 122 -6.30 13.71 -7.94
C ARG A 122 -7.23 13.57 -9.15
N LEU A 123 -8.17 12.63 -9.09
CA LEU A 123 -9.15 12.37 -10.14
C LEU A 123 -10.15 13.52 -10.28
N ASP A 124 -10.70 14.04 -9.18
CA ASP A 124 -11.62 15.17 -9.16
C ASP A 124 -10.99 16.43 -9.77
N ASN A 125 -9.73 16.70 -9.42
CA ASN A 125 -8.98 17.81 -10.01
C ASN A 125 -8.82 17.66 -11.53
N ARG A 126 -8.59 16.45 -12.02
CA ARG A 126 -8.55 16.16 -13.46
C ARG A 126 -9.93 16.34 -14.11
N GLY A 127 -11.00 15.89 -13.44
CA GLY A 127 -12.38 16.06 -13.88
C GLY A 127 -12.73 17.54 -14.07
N ARG A 128 -12.51 18.36 -13.05
CA ARG A 128 -12.75 19.81 -13.12
C ARG A 128 -11.93 20.52 -14.20
N ALA A 129 -10.67 20.13 -14.36
CA ALA A 129 -9.82 20.68 -15.42
C ALA A 129 -10.37 20.34 -16.82
N ASN A 130 -10.85 19.11 -17.01
CA ASN A 130 -11.45 18.68 -18.27
C ASN A 130 -12.79 19.39 -18.54
N GLU A 131 -13.65 19.52 -17.54
CA GLU A 131 -14.91 20.28 -17.64
C GLU A 131 -14.65 21.75 -18.04
N ARG A 132 -13.65 22.38 -17.43
CA ARG A 132 -13.25 23.75 -17.78
C ARG A 132 -12.78 23.83 -19.23
N ARG A 133 -11.95 22.87 -19.68
CA ARG A 133 -11.50 22.80 -21.08
C ARG A 133 -12.68 22.68 -22.04
N VAL A 134 -13.60 21.75 -21.79
CA VAL A 134 -14.79 21.55 -22.63
C VAL A 134 -15.66 22.81 -22.69
N ARG A 135 -15.84 23.50 -21.56
CA ARG A 135 -16.58 24.77 -21.50
C ARG A 135 -15.93 25.84 -22.39
N LEU A 136 -14.63 26.04 -22.25
CA LEU A 136 -13.88 27.01 -23.05
C LEU A 136 -13.91 26.68 -24.55
N GLU A 137 -13.83 25.39 -24.91
CA GLU A 137 -13.97 24.94 -26.30
C GLU A 137 -15.35 25.24 -26.86
N ASN A 138 -16.41 25.05 -26.07
CA ASN A 138 -17.77 25.38 -26.47
C ASN A 138 -17.98 26.89 -26.64
N GLU A 139 -17.45 27.70 -25.71
CA GLU A 139 -17.47 29.16 -25.80
C GLU A 139 -16.74 29.66 -27.06
N ALA A 140 -15.55 29.11 -27.35
CA ALA A 140 -14.80 29.45 -28.55
C ALA A 140 -15.54 29.08 -29.86
N ARG A 141 -16.21 27.92 -29.90
CA ARG A 141 -17.03 27.52 -31.04
C ARG A 141 -18.24 28.44 -31.25
N GLN A 142 -18.92 28.82 -30.17
CA GLN A 142 -20.06 29.74 -30.24
C GLN A 142 -19.64 31.14 -30.70
N ALA A 143 -18.49 31.63 -30.20
CA ALA A 143 -17.93 32.91 -30.64
C ALA A 143 -17.62 32.91 -32.14
N MET A 144 -17.01 31.85 -32.67
CA MET A 144 -16.73 31.73 -34.11
C MET A 144 -18.00 31.57 -34.97
N GLY A 145 -19.01 30.88 -34.46
CA GLY A 145 -20.30 30.73 -35.15
C GLY A 145 -21.06 32.05 -35.28
N SER A 146 -20.98 32.94 -34.28
CA SER A 146 -21.62 34.27 -34.32
C SER A 146 -20.91 35.26 -35.24
N SER A 147 -19.60 35.13 -35.47
CA SER A 147 -18.85 35.99 -36.39
C SER A 147 -18.98 35.59 -37.86
N ALA A 148 -19.44 34.37 -38.15
CA ALA A 148 -19.59 33.87 -39.52
C ALA A 148 -20.90 34.30 -40.21
N THR A 149 -21.87 34.88 -39.48
CA THR A 149 -23.19 35.25 -40.03
C THR A 149 -23.38 36.74 -40.31
N THR A 150 -22.34 37.58 -40.13
CA THR A 150 -22.47 39.04 -40.27
C THR A 150 -21.95 39.60 -41.60
N ASP A 151 -21.41 38.78 -42.50
CA ASP A 151 -20.83 39.20 -43.80
C ASP A 151 -21.84 39.17 -44.96
N GLY A 152 -23.06 39.65 -44.71
CA GLY A 152 -24.13 39.64 -45.70
C GLY A 152 -25.09 40.80 -45.56
N LEU A 153 -24.61 42.03 -45.76
CA LEU A 153 -25.41 43.22 -46.08
C LEU A 153 -24.63 44.11 -47.05
#